data_AF-A0AAV0WI46-F1
#
_entry.id   AF-A0AAV0WI46-F1
#
_cell.length_a   1.000
_cell.length_b   1.000
_cell.length_c   1.000
_cell.angle_alpha   90.00
_cell.angle_beta   90.00
_cell.angle_gamma   90.00
#
_symmetry.space_group_name_H-M   'P 1'
#
loop_
_entity.id
_entity.type
_entity.pdbx_description
1 polymer ?
#
loop_
_entity_poly.entity_id
_entity_poly.type
_entity_poly.pdbx_seq_one_letter_code
_entity_poly.pdbx_strand_id
1 'polypeptide(L)'
;MAPPTTEQWLDIAAGYFEKSQFPNCVGAVDGKHIRIECPQKSGTLYYNYKNFFSIILMGICDSNYCFRVIDIGSYGKESDCNIFKQSSFGKKLYSGRVNFPCEKPLPGDEQGVPQPFVLVGDEAFALSKHLLRPFPGRNLNDERRIFNYRLSRARQHIECTFGILSNKWRVFHSNILVEPDFAISITKATCVLHNFVRRRDGIHIEDTLNCMLGDVNEKKGVGNAPSEAKNVREYFVKYVNKPEFSLSWQNKVVE
;
A
#
# COMPACT_ATOMS: atom_id res chain seq x y z
N MET A 1 12.82 0.07 -11.77
CA MET A 1 12.49 -1.34 -11.49
C MET A 1 11.70 -1.86 -12.68
N ALA A 2 11.93 -3.10 -13.12
CA ALA A 2 11.17 -3.67 -14.23
C ALA A 2 9.69 -3.86 -13.81
N PRO A 3 8.72 -3.58 -14.70
CA PRO A 3 7.32 -3.85 -14.41
C PRO A 3 7.11 -5.35 -14.17
N PRO A 4 6.30 -5.77 -13.18
CA PRO A 4 6.07 -7.19 -12.92
C PRO A 4 5.37 -7.89 -14.08
N THR A 5 5.68 -9.16 -14.32
CA THR A 5 4.91 -10.00 -15.27
C THR A 5 3.59 -10.46 -14.66
N THR A 6 2.72 -11.02 -15.50
CA THR A 6 1.46 -11.60 -15.04
C THR A 6 1.69 -12.76 -14.05
N GLU A 7 2.68 -13.63 -14.28
CA GLU A 7 2.99 -14.70 -13.31
C GLU A 7 3.49 -14.12 -11.99
N GLN A 8 4.33 -13.08 -12.03
CA GLN A 8 4.80 -12.43 -10.81
C GLN A 8 3.65 -11.83 -9.99
N TRP A 9 2.61 -11.28 -10.63
CA TRP A 9 1.42 -10.82 -9.91
C TRP A 9 0.66 -11.97 -9.25
N LEU A 10 0.58 -13.15 -9.89
CA LEU A 10 -0.02 -14.35 -9.30
C LEU A 10 0.76 -14.83 -8.08
N ASP A 11 2.10 -14.86 -8.16
CA ASP A 11 2.97 -15.24 -7.04
C ASP A 11 2.81 -14.27 -5.86
N ILE A 12 2.75 -12.97 -6.14
CA ILE A 12 2.53 -11.94 -5.12
C ILE A 12 1.17 -12.16 -4.44
N ALA A 13 0.11 -12.41 -5.23
CA ALA A 13 -1.22 -12.68 -4.70
C ALA A 13 -1.30 -13.93 -3.84
N ALA A 14 -0.61 -15.00 -4.24
CA ALA A 14 -0.48 -16.21 -3.42
C ALA A 14 0.20 -15.90 -2.09
N GLY A 15 1.33 -15.18 -2.11
CA GLY A 15 2.05 -14.82 -0.88
C GLY A 15 1.26 -13.87 0.04
N TYR A 16 0.46 -12.95 -0.50
CA TYR A 16 -0.43 -12.14 0.34
C TYR A 16 -1.53 -12.98 0.99
N PHE A 17 -2.10 -13.93 0.27
CA PHE A 17 -3.10 -14.83 0.82
C PHE A 17 -2.50 -15.71 1.92
N GLU A 18 -1.30 -16.25 1.72
CA GLU A 18 -0.59 -17.03 2.73
C GLU A 18 -0.31 -16.23 4.01
N LYS A 19 0.21 -15.00 3.89
CA LYS A 19 0.71 -14.22 5.03
C LYS A 19 -0.33 -13.33 5.71
N SER A 20 -1.25 -12.76 4.94
CA SER A 20 -2.26 -11.82 5.43
C SER A 20 -3.69 -12.31 5.30
N GLN A 21 -3.88 -13.47 4.63
CA GLN A 21 -5.20 -14.03 4.33
C GLN A 21 -6.09 -13.06 3.55
N PHE A 22 -5.51 -12.12 2.81
CA PHE A 22 -6.25 -11.22 1.93
C PHE A 22 -6.20 -11.75 0.49
N PRO A 23 -7.35 -12.13 -0.09
CA PRO A 23 -7.36 -12.81 -1.39
C PRO A 23 -7.09 -11.83 -2.53
N ASN A 24 -6.53 -12.32 -3.63
CA ASN A 24 -6.26 -11.56 -4.86
C ASN A 24 -5.49 -10.22 -4.66
N CYS A 25 -4.77 -10.05 -3.54
CA CYS A 25 -3.99 -8.85 -3.26
C CYS A 25 -2.65 -8.89 -3.99
N VAL A 26 -2.41 -7.96 -4.92
CA VAL A 26 -1.17 -7.89 -5.69
C VAL A 26 -0.17 -6.85 -5.15
N GLY A 27 -0.48 -6.23 -4.02
CA GLY A 27 0.41 -5.28 -3.39
C GLY A 27 -0.29 -4.33 -2.42
N ALA A 28 0.49 -3.78 -1.51
CA ALA A 28 0.07 -2.69 -0.64
C ALA A 28 0.73 -1.39 -1.10
N VAL A 29 -0.06 -0.31 -1.19
CA VAL A 29 0.39 1.02 -1.64
C VAL A 29 0.28 2.04 -0.50
N ASP A 30 1.33 2.83 -0.31
CA ASP A 30 1.33 3.96 0.62
C ASP A 30 2.44 4.97 0.30
N GLY A 31 2.34 6.17 0.85
CA GLY A 31 3.33 7.24 0.76
C GLY A 31 4.20 7.35 2.01
N LYS A 32 5.50 7.55 1.83
CA LYS A 32 6.45 7.85 2.90
C LYS A 32 7.08 9.22 2.68
N HIS A 33 6.98 10.09 3.69
CA HIS A 33 7.74 11.34 3.72
C HIS A 33 9.21 11.07 4.05
N ILE A 34 10.11 11.47 3.15
CA ILE A 34 11.55 11.47 3.35
C ILE A 34 11.95 12.89 3.79
N ARG A 35 12.50 13.00 5.00
CA ARG A 35 12.93 14.29 5.57
C ARG A 35 14.11 14.85 4.80
N ILE A 36 14.00 16.11 4.37
CA ILE A 36 15.08 16.86 3.74
C ILE A 36 15.27 18.17 4.49
N GLU A 37 16.45 18.77 4.33
CA GLU A 37 16.66 20.16 4.72
C GLU A 37 15.80 21.09 3.86
N CYS A 38 15.42 22.25 4.39
CA CYS A 38 14.63 23.25 3.65
C CYS A 38 15.36 23.64 2.35
N PRO A 39 14.80 23.35 1.17
CA PRO A 39 15.47 23.72 -0.09
C PRO A 39 15.48 25.23 -0.28
N GLN A 40 16.54 25.74 -0.91
CA GLN A 40 16.65 27.19 -1.12
C GLN A 40 15.49 27.70 -1.99
N LYS A 41 14.89 28.82 -1.56
CA LYS A 41 13.81 29.51 -2.30
C LYS A 41 12.57 28.65 -2.57
N SER A 42 12.34 27.56 -1.82
CA SER A 42 11.19 26.67 -2.07
C SER A 42 9.88 27.15 -1.45
N GLY A 43 9.91 28.16 -0.58
CA GLY A 43 8.77 28.52 0.25
C GLY A 43 8.24 27.30 1.00
N THR A 44 6.93 27.08 0.95
CA THR A 44 6.25 25.95 1.61
C THR A 44 6.05 24.72 0.74
N LEU A 45 6.62 24.65 -0.47
CA LEU A 45 6.39 23.54 -1.41
C LEU A 45 6.65 22.17 -0.76
N TYR A 46 7.81 22.00 -0.13
CA TYR A 46 8.18 20.73 0.52
C TYR A 46 7.69 20.62 1.97
N TYR A 47 7.06 21.67 2.51
CA TYR A 47 6.61 21.69 3.89
C TYR A 47 5.30 20.90 4.03
N ASN A 48 5.32 19.86 4.86
CA ASN A 48 4.19 18.95 5.02
C ASN A 48 3.35 19.25 6.26
N TYR A 49 2.22 18.55 6.38
CA TYR A 49 1.30 18.66 7.52
C TYR A 49 1.88 18.20 8.87
N LYS A 50 3.05 17.54 8.87
CA LYS A 50 3.78 17.09 10.06
C LYS A 50 4.87 18.10 10.48
N ASN A 51 4.83 19.32 9.94
CA ASN A 51 5.74 20.42 10.27
C ASN A 51 7.22 20.16 9.94
N PHE A 52 7.51 19.49 8.82
CA PHE A 52 8.88 19.37 8.30
C PHE A 52 8.94 19.38 6.77
N PHE A 53 10.12 19.64 6.21
CA PHE A 53 10.36 19.60 4.76
C PHE A 53 10.61 18.16 4.29
N SER A 54 9.93 17.77 3.21
CA SER A 54 10.02 16.40 2.70
C SER A 54 9.79 16.28 1.21
N ILE A 55 10.42 15.27 0.62
CA ILE A 55 9.98 14.63 -0.62
C ILE A 55 9.18 13.38 -0.29
N ILE A 56 8.25 12.99 -1.17
CA ILE A 56 7.43 11.79 -0.97
C ILE A 56 7.98 10.64 -1.81
N LEU A 57 8.13 9.48 -1.17
CA LEU A 57 8.30 8.16 -1.77
C LEU A 57 6.94 7.47 -1.77
N MET A 58 6.32 7.35 -2.93
CA MET A 58 5.15 6.49 -3.15
C MET A 58 5.64 5.08 -3.48
N GLY A 59 5.23 4.07 -2.71
CA GLY A 59 5.70 2.70 -2.86
C GLY A 59 4.57 1.70 -2.98
N ILE A 60 4.74 0.70 -3.84
CA ILE A 60 3.96 -0.54 -3.83
C ILE A 60 4.90 -1.68 -3.46
N CYS A 61 4.59 -2.43 -2.40
CA CYS A 61 5.36 -3.59 -2.00
C CYS A 61 4.65 -4.90 -2.37
N ASP A 62 5.42 -5.98 -2.49
CA ASP A 62 4.90 -7.34 -2.50
C ASP A 62 4.80 -7.93 -1.07
N SER A 63 4.33 -9.17 -1.00
CA SER A 63 4.19 -9.96 0.23
C SER A 63 5.54 -10.33 0.88
N ASN A 64 6.68 -10.09 0.21
CA ASN A 64 8.03 -10.33 0.72
C ASN A 64 8.73 -9.03 1.16
N TYR A 65 7.97 -7.93 1.26
CA TYR A 65 8.46 -6.59 1.60
C TYR A 65 9.47 -6.05 0.58
N CYS A 66 9.39 -6.48 -0.69
CA CYS A 66 10.15 -5.88 -1.77
C CYS A 66 9.30 -4.83 -2.48
N PHE A 67 9.90 -3.70 -2.84
CA PHE A 67 9.26 -2.71 -3.69
C PHE A 67 9.10 -3.26 -5.11
N ARG A 68 7.87 -3.20 -5.63
CA ARG A 68 7.56 -3.52 -7.03
C ARG A 68 7.50 -2.26 -7.88
N VAL A 69 6.95 -1.19 -7.30
CA VAL A 69 6.79 0.12 -7.94
C VAL A 69 7.21 1.18 -6.94
N ILE A 70 7.96 2.17 -7.41
CA ILE A 70 8.29 3.37 -6.65
C ILE A 70 8.10 4.60 -7.53
N ASP A 71 7.60 5.68 -6.94
CA ASP A 71 7.60 7.02 -7.51
C ASP A 71 8.11 7.98 -6.43
N ILE A 72 9.12 8.79 -6.75
CA ILE A 72 9.86 9.59 -5.75
C ILE A 72 10.08 10.99 -6.29
N GLY A 73 9.83 11.99 -5.43
CA GLY A 73 10.18 13.38 -5.69
C GLY A 73 9.01 14.34 -5.66
N SER A 74 7.79 13.85 -5.43
CA SER A 74 6.64 14.74 -5.21
C SER A 74 6.86 15.60 -3.95
N TYR A 75 6.33 16.82 -4.00
CA TYR A 75 6.43 17.79 -2.92
C TYR A 75 5.72 17.30 -1.65
N GLY A 76 6.31 17.59 -0.47
CA GLY A 76 5.76 17.17 0.82
C GLY A 76 4.36 17.67 1.15
N LYS A 77 3.85 18.72 0.49
CA LYS A 77 2.47 19.20 0.64
C LYS A 77 1.43 18.37 -0.12
N GLU A 78 1.87 17.55 -1.08
CA GLU A 78 0.97 16.80 -1.97
C GLU A 78 0.32 15.63 -1.24
N SER A 79 -0.92 15.30 -1.61
CA SER A 79 -1.62 14.14 -1.05
C SER A 79 -1.26 12.85 -1.78
N ASP A 80 -1.26 11.73 -1.06
CA ASP A 80 -0.99 10.39 -1.61
C ASP A 80 -1.87 10.07 -2.81
N CYS A 81 -3.15 10.47 -2.75
CA CYS A 81 -4.12 10.30 -3.83
C CYS A 81 -3.70 11.01 -5.12
N ASN A 82 -3.26 12.26 -5.01
CA ASN A 82 -2.87 13.07 -6.18
C ASN A 82 -1.58 12.53 -6.79
N ILE A 83 -0.59 12.23 -5.95
CA ILE A 83 0.70 11.66 -6.36
C ILE A 83 0.47 10.35 -7.11
N PHE A 84 -0.33 9.44 -6.52
CA PHE A 84 -0.61 8.15 -7.13
C PHE A 84 -1.32 8.30 -8.47
N LYS A 85 -2.35 9.15 -8.57
CA LYS A 85 -3.05 9.44 -9.84
C LYS A 85 -2.13 9.99 -10.93
N GLN A 86 -1.14 10.80 -10.56
CA GLN A 86 -0.21 11.41 -11.52
C GLN A 86 0.96 10.48 -11.90
N SER A 87 1.29 9.52 -11.04
CA SER A 87 2.35 8.55 -11.25
C SER A 87 2.14 7.73 -12.53
N SER A 88 3.25 7.28 -13.14
CA SER A 88 3.22 6.41 -14.33
C SER A 88 2.40 5.14 -14.10
N PHE A 89 2.51 4.56 -12.90
CA PHE A 89 1.77 3.35 -12.54
C PHE A 89 0.29 3.64 -12.32
N GLY A 90 -0.07 4.66 -11.53
CA GLY A 90 -1.47 4.98 -11.26
C GLY A 90 -2.23 5.38 -12.51
N LYS A 91 -1.60 6.11 -13.46
CA LYS A 91 -2.19 6.36 -14.79
C LYS A 91 -2.52 5.07 -15.53
N LYS A 92 -1.63 4.07 -15.50
CA LYS A 92 -1.89 2.75 -16.11
C LYS A 92 -2.97 1.99 -15.36
N LEU A 93 -2.98 2.06 -14.03
CA LEU A 93 -3.98 1.38 -13.19
C LEU A 93 -5.39 1.89 -13.50
N TYR A 94 -5.59 3.21 -13.46
CA TYR A 94 -6.90 3.83 -13.67
C TYR A 94 -7.37 3.76 -15.13
N SER A 95 -6.47 3.51 -16.08
CA SER A 95 -6.82 3.27 -17.49
C SER A 95 -6.95 1.79 -17.86
N GLY A 96 -6.81 0.86 -16.89
CA GLY A 96 -6.92 -0.58 -17.15
C GLY A 96 -5.76 -1.16 -17.98
N ARG A 97 -4.61 -0.49 -18.00
CA ARG A 97 -3.42 -0.87 -18.80
C ARG A 97 -2.33 -1.56 -17.99
N VAL A 98 -2.58 -1.87 -16.72
CA VAL A 98 -1.69 -2.73 -15.94
C VAL A 98 -1.95 -4.18 -16.35
N ASN A 99 -0.88 -4.94 -16.52
CA ASN A 99 -0.92 -6.36 -16.88
C ASN A 99 -1.30 -7.26 -15.69
N PHE A 100 -2.36 -6.92 -14.97
CA PHE A 100 -2.89 -7.82 -13.96
C PHE A 100 -3.45 -9.09 -14.61
N PRO A 101 -3.43 -10.22 -13.88
CA PRO A 101 -4.04 -11.44 -14.38
C PRO A 101 -5.54 -11.27 -14.58
N CYS A 102 -6.13 -12.12 -15.42
CA CYS A 102 -7.58 -12.16 -15.61
C CYS A 102 -8.30 -12.41 -14.29
N GLU A 103 -9.50 -11.83 -14.16
CA GLU A 103 -10.34 -12.00 -12.97
C GLU A 103 -10.59 -13.49 -12.70
N LYS A 104 -10.55 -13.87 -11.43
CA LYS A 104 -10.76 -15.26 -11.00
C LYS A 104 -11.60 -15.32 -9.73
N PRO A 105 -12.34 -16.40 -9.49
CA PRO A 105 -13.03 -16.60 -8.22
C PRO A 105 -12.06 -16.48 -7.04
N LEU A 106 -12.54 -15.97 -5.91
CA LEU A 106 -11.72 -15.88 -4.70
C LEU A 106 -11.43 -17.29 -4.15
N PRO A 107 -10.30 -17.52 -3.47
CA PRO A 107 -9.94 -18.83 -2.93
C PRO A 107 -11.07 -19.43 -2.07
N GLY A 108 -11.48 -20.66 -2.39
CA GLY A 108 -12.59 -21.36 -1.71
C GLY A 108 -13.99 -20.97 -2.16
N ASP A 109 -14.16 -19.94 -3.00
CA ASP A 109 -15.45 -19.47 -3.52
C ASP A 109 -15.55 -19.76 -5.03
N GLU A 110 -15.32 -21.02 -5.43
CA GLU A 110 -15.14 -21.45 -6.83
C GLU A 110 -16.38 -21.24 -7.70
N GLN A 111 -17.57 -21.31 -7.10
CA GLN A 111 -18.85 -21.02 -7.75
C GLN A 111 -19.21 -19.52 -7.70
N GLY A 112 -18.35 -18.70 -7.08
CA GLY A 112 -18.51 -17.25 -6.96
C GLY A 112 -18.24 -16.49 -8.25
N VAL A 113 -18.60 -15.20 -8.26
CA VAL A 113 -18.34 -14.32 -9.40
C VAL A 113 -16.84 -14.01 -9.44
N PRO A 114 -16.16 -14.18 -10.59
CA PRO A 114 -14.76 -13.82 -10.73
C PRO A 114 -14.49 -12.39 -10.24
N GLN A 115 -13.42 -12.24 -9.45
CA GLN A 115 -13.04 -10.96 -8.86
C GLN A 115 -11.69 -10.49 -9.41
N PRO A 116 -11.49 -9.17 -9.53
CA PRO A 116 -10.22 -8.62 -9.98
C PRO A 116 -9.10 -8.83 -8.95
N PHE A 117 -7.87 -8.75 -9.44
CA PHE A 117 -6.70 -8.54 -8.60
C PHE A 117 -6.61 -7.09 -8.16
N VAL A 118 -6.30 -6.87 -6.89
CA VAL A 118 -6.43 -5.56 -6.24
C VAL A 118 -5.17 -5.17 -5.50
N LEU A 119 -4.85 -3.88 -5.52
CA LEU A 119 -3.98 -3.25 -4.55
C LEU A 119 -4.79 -2.87 -3.31
N VAL A 120 -4.13 -2.83 -2.15
CA VAL A 120 -4.70 -2.29 -0.92
C VAL A 120 -4.00 -0.99 -0.52
N GLY A 121 -4.76 0.05 -0.20
CA GLY A 121 -4.25 1.34 0.23
C GLY A 121 -4.98 1.88 1.47
N ASP A 122 -4.51 3.00 1.99
CA ASP A 122 -5.18 3.75 3.05
C ASP A 122 -6.44 4.50 2.54
N GLU A 123 -7.14 5.18 3.44
CA GLU A 123 -8.36 5.94 3.12
C GLU A 123 -8.11 7.10 2.11
N ALA A 124 -6.87 7.58 2.01
CA ALA A 124 -6.51 8.70 1.14
C ALA A 124 -6.64 8.36 -0.34
N PHE A 125 -6.36 7.11 -0.72
CA PHE A 125 -6.42 6.68 -2.11
C PHE A 125 -7.85 6.67 -2.65
N ALA A 126 -8.03 6.86 -3.96
CA ALA A 126 -9.35 6.76 -4.58
C ALA A 126 -9.75 5.29 -4.80
N LEU A 127 -10.92 4.89 -4.29
CA LEU A 127 -11.46 3.54 -4.52
C LEU A 127 -11.65 3.29 -6.03
N SER A 128 -11.13 2.17 -6.53
CA SER A 128 -11.28 1.74 -7.92
C SER A 128 -11.42 0.22 -8.01
N LYS A 129 -11.71 -0.30 -9.21
CA LYS A 129 -11.78 -1.74 -9.49
C LYS A 129 -10.56 -2.51 -8.97
N HIS A 130 -9.37 -1.92 -9.10
CA HIS A 130 -8.09 -2.55 -8.75
C HIS A 130 -7.39 -1.91 -7.55
N LEU A 131 -8.07 -1.05 -6.78
CA LEU A 131 -7.51 -0.42 -5.58
C LEU A 131 -8.59 -0.34 -4.50
N LEU A 132 -8.46 -1.19 -3.49
CA LEU A 132 -9.33 -1.22 -2.33
C LEU A 132 -8.78 -0.33 -1.23
N ARG A 133 -9.70 0.32 -0.51
CA ARG A 133 -9.43 1.15 0.67
C ARG A 133 -10.45 0.82 1.76
N PRO A 134 -10.12 1.04 3.05
CA PRO A 134 -11.07 0.81 4.13
C PRO A 134 -12.35 1.66 3.96
N PHE A 135 -13.42 1.23 4.61
CA PHE A 135 -14.60 2.06 4.78
C PHE A 135 -14.26 3.23 5.71
N PRO A 136 -14.62 4.47 5.33
CA PRO A 136 -14.37 5.64 6.16
C PRO A 136 -15.36 5.72 7.33
N GLY A 137 -14.94 6.35 8.43
CA GLY A 137 -15.81 6.69 9.58
C GLY A 137 -15.80 5.68 10.74
N ARG A 138 -16.36 6.10 11.88
CA ARG A 138 -16.30 5.37 13.17
C ARG A 138 -17.48 4.42 13.40
N ASN A 139 -18.66 4.74 12.87
CA ASN A 139 -19.89 3.98 13.11
C ASN A 139 -20.12 2.93 12.01
N LEU A 140 -19.14 2.06 11.82
CA LEU A 140 -19.23 0.95 10.87
C LEU A 140 -19.94 -0.24 11.51
N ASN A 141 -20.71 -0.98 10.71
CA ASN A 141 -21.20 -2.29 11.14
C ASN A 141 -20.04 -3.29 11.27
N ASP A 142 -20.29 -4.38 11.98
CA ASP A 142 -19.27 -5.37 12.31
C ASP A 142 -18.65 -6.01 11.06
N GLU A 143 -19.44 -6.27 10.02
CA GLU A 143 -18.94 -6.81 8.75
C GLU A 143 -17.88 -5.89 8.10
N ARG A 144 -18.12 -4.58 8.11
CA ARG A 144 -17.17 -3.59 7.57
C ARG A 144 -15.97 -3.39 8.49
N ARG A 145 -16.13 -3.51 9.81
CA ARG A 145 -15.02 -3.50 10.78
C ARG A 145 -14.08 -4.68 10.54
N ILE A 146 -14.63 -5.88 10.37
CA ILE A 146 -13.88 -7.11 10.02
C ILE A 146 -13.14 -6.94 8.69
N PHE A 147 -13.82 -6.43 7.66
CA PHE A 147 -13.17 -6.15 6.36
C PHE A 147 -12.03 -5.14 6.51
N ASN A 148 -12.26 -4.01 7.18
CA ASN A 148 -11.23 -3.01 7.42
C ASN A 148 -10.03 -3.60 8.15
N TYR A 149 -10.26 -4.47 9.13
CA TYR A 149 -9.17 -5.14 9.84
C TYR A 149 -8.34 -6.05 8.94
N ARG A 150 -8.99 -6.89 8.13
CA ARG A 150 -8.28 -7.76 7.16
C ARG A 150 -7.52 -6.95 6.12
N LEU A 151 -8.10 -5.86 5.61
CA LEU A 151 -7.42 -4.96 4.67
C LEU A 151 -6.21 -4.30 5.34
N SER A 152 -6.33 -3.83 6.57
CA SER A 152 -5.22 -3.23 7.32
C SER A 152 -4.06 -4.20 7.54
N ARG A 153 -4.31 -5.49 7.75
CA ARG A 153 -3.25 -6.51 7.84
C ARG A 153 -2.49 -6.67 6.52
N ALA A 154 -3.17 -6.65 5.38
CA ALA A 154 -2.51 -6.64 4.08
C ALA A 154 -1.73 -5.34 3.87
N ARG A 155 -2.32 -4.19 4.21
CA ARG A 155 -1.69 -2.86 4.10
C ARG A 155 -0.45 -2.72 4.98
N GLN A 156 -0.38 -3.38 6.13
CA GLN A 156 0.78 -3.35 7.02
C GLN A 156 2.10 -3.76 6.33
N HIS A 157 2.03 -4.51 5.22
CA HIS A 157 3.21 -4.88 4.44
C HIS A 157 3.97 -3.66 3.91
N ILE A 158 3.30 -2.61 3.42
CA ILE A 158 4.00 -1.43 2.90
C ILE A 158 4.57 -0.57 4.03
N GLU A 159 3.85 -0.44 5.14
CA GLU A 159 4.34 0.24 6.34
C GLU A 159 5.60 -0.44 6.89
N CYS A 160 5.59 -1.77 6.97
CA CYS A 160 6.78 -2.53 7.34
C CYS A 160 7.90 -2.37 6.35
N THR A 161 7.62 -2.42 5.05
CA THR A 161 8.65 -2.21 4.03
C THR A 161 9.35 -0.87 4.24
N PHE A 162 8.59 0.20 4.57
CA PHE A 162 9.15 1.50 4.91
C PHE A 162 9.91 1.53 6.24
N GLY A 163 9.46 0.79 7.25
CA GLY A 163 10.16 0.67 8.53
C GLY A 163 11.50 -0.05 8.38
N ILE A 164 11.51 -1.19 7.67
CA ILE A 164 12.70 -1.98 7.37
C ILE A 164 13.70 -1.16 6.57
N LEU A 165 13.22 -0.45 5.53
CA LEU A 165 14.05 0.44 4.72
C LEU A 165 14.73 1.50 5.61
N SER A 166 13.99 2.18 6.49
CA SER A 166 14.53 3.22 7.37
C SER A 166 15.52 2.67 8.39
N ASN A 167 15.21 1.54 9.02
CA ASN A 167 16.07 0.96 10.06
C ASN A 167 17.39 0.44 9.49
N LYS A 168 17.36 -0.16 8.29
CA LYS A 168 18.57 -0.63 7.61
C LYS A 168 19.40 0.53 7.05
N TRP A 169 18.75 1.53 6.43
CA TRP A 169 19.39 2.69 5.84
C TRP A 169 19.17 3.92 6.71
N ARG A 170 20.04 4.09 7.71
CA ARG A 170 19.88 5.11 8.75
C ARG A 170 19.88 6.56 8.27
N VAL A 171 20.23 6.81 7.01
CA VAL A 171 20.06 8.10 6.33
C VAL A 171 18.63 8.65 6.43
N PHE A 172 17.63 7.78 6.61
CA PHE A 172 16.22 8.17 6.76
C PHE A 172 15.79 8.54 8.18
N HIS A 173 16.66 8.40 9.19
CA HIS A 173 16.34 8.78 10.58
C HIS A 173 16.58 10.27 10.87
N SER A 174 17.34 10.96 10.02
CA SER A 174 17.61 12.40 10.12
C SER A 174 17.23 13.13 8.83
N ASN A 175 17.35 14.45 8.85
CA ASN A 175 17.23 15.24 7.63
C ASN A 175 18.35 14.86 6.66
N ILE A 176 18.01 14.65 5.38
CA ILE A 176 19.02 14.53 4.34
C ILE A 176 19.45 15.95 3.95
N LEU A 177 20.73 16.26 4.18
CA LEU A 177 21.33 17.58 4.00
C LEU A 177 21.85 17.79 2.58
N VAL A 178 21.00 17.54 1.59
CA VAL A 178 21.34 17.69 0.16
C VAL A 178 20.15 18.24 -0.61
N GLU A 179 20.40 18.74 -1.82
CA GLU A 179 19.34 19.22 -2.70
C GLU A 179 18.32 18.11 -3.05
N PRO A 180 17.03 18.44 -3.27
CA PRO A 180 15.97 17.46 -3.50
C PRO A 180 16.29 16.40 -4.56
N ASP A 181 16.90 16.76 -5.68
CA ASP A 181 17.26 15.83 -6.75
C ASP A 181 18.26 14.77 -6.31
N PHE A 182 19.20 15.14 -5.44
CA PHE A 182 20.15 14.18 -4.89
C PHE A 182 19.50 13.32 -3.80
N ALA A 183 18.61 13.89 -2.98
CA ALA A 183 17.81 13.11 -2.03
C ALA A 183 16.90 12.09 -2.72
N ILE A 184 16.34 12.42 -3.88
CA ILE A 184 15.60 11.49 -4.75
C ILE A 184 16.51 10.35 -5.20
N SER A 185 17.74 10.65 -5.60
CA SER A 185 18.72 9.65 -6.05
C SER A 185 19.15 8.71 -4.93
N ILE A 186 19.42 9.23 -3.72
CA ILE A 186 19.68 8.44 -2.51
C ILE A 186 18.49 7.52 -2.24
N THR A 187 17.27 8.06 -2.25
CA THR A 187 16.05 7.30 -1.99
C THR A 187 15.87 6.17 -3.01
N LYS A 188 16.03 6.45 -4.31
CA LYS A 188 15.99 5.43 -5.38
C LYS A 188 17.02 4.32 -5.13
N ALA A 189 18.27 4.69 -4.84
CA ALA A 189 19.34 3.73 -4.59
C ALA A 189 19.01 2.82 -3.39
N THR A 190 18.55 3.38 -2.27
CA THR A 190 18.18 2.59 -1.10
C THR A 190 17.01 1.63 -1.36
N CYS A 191 15.99 2.00 -2.14
CA CYS A 191 14.91 1.08 -2.53
C CYS A 191 15.43 -0.10 -3.37
N VAL A 192 16.40 0.14 -4.26
CA VAL A 192 17.03 -0.92 -5.06
C VAL A 192 17.90 -1.82 -4.18
N LEU A 193 18.73 -1.24 -3.31
CA LEU A 193 19.57 -1.99 -2.37
C LEU A 193 18.74 -2.77 -1.36
N HIS A 194 17.63 -2.21 -0.89
CA HIS A 194 16.65 -2.90 -0.05
C HIS A 194 16.17 -4.18 -0.75
N ASN A 195 15.66 -4.06 -1.98
CA ASN A 195 15.23 -5.24 -2.75
C ASN A 195 16.35 -6.26 -2.95
N PHE A 196 17.58 -5.81 -3.23
CA PHE A 196 18.73 -6.70 -3.39
C PHE A 196 19.00 -7.50 -2.11
N VAL A 197 19.10 -6.81 -0.97
CA VAL A 197 19.32 -7.44 0.34
C VAL A 197 18.16 -8.39 0.68
N ARG A 198 16.92 -7.97 0.49
CA ARG A 198 15.73 -8.80 0.77
C ARG A 198 15.70 -10.09 -0.04
N ARG A 199 16.13 -10.05 -1.30
CA ARG A 199 16.19 -11.24 -2.16
C ARG A 199 17.36 -12.15 -1.84
N ARG A 200 18.49 -11.58 -1.41
CA ARG A 200 19.71 -12.34 -1.08
C ARG A 200 19.64 -12.98 0.31
N ASP A 201 19.17 -12.22 1.30
CA ASP A 201 19.25 -12.57 2.72
C ASP A 201 17.92 -13.12 3.27
N GLY A 202 16.81 -12.91 2.55
CA GLY A 202 15.48 -13.39 2.95
C GLY A 202 14.76 -12.49 3.96
N ILE A 203 13.77 -13.08 4.66
CA ILE A 203 12.94 -12.38 5.66
C ILE A 203 13.46 -12.71 7.06
N HIS A 204 14.03 -11.72 7.75
CA HIS A 204 14.27 -11.82 9.19
C HIS A 204 13.05 -11.30 9.95
N ILE A 205 12.51 -12.09 10.87
CA ILE A 205 11.28 -11.73 11.62
C ILE A 205 11.50 -10.46 12.45
N GLU A 206 12.69 -10.28 13.01
CA GLU A 206 13.09 -9.09 13.79
C GLU A 206 12.88 -7.77 13.03
N ASP A 207 13.05 -7.79 11.70
CA ASP A 207 12.83 -6.64 10.83
C ASP A 207 11.37 -6.16 10.86
N THR A 208 10.43 -7.06 11.15
CA THR A 208 8.98 -6.82 11.10
C THR A 208 8.33 -6.55 12.46
N LEU A 209 9.02 -6.87 13.56
CA LEU A 209 8.48 -6.76 14.93
C LEU A 209 8.19 -5.31 15.36
N ASN A 210 8.82 -4.33 14.72
CA ASN A 210 8.65 -2.91 15.05
C ASN A 210 7.45 -2.25 14.33
N CYS A 211 6.70 -2.98 13.50
CA CYS A 211 5.51 -2.47 12.85
C CYS A 211 4.26 -2.74 13.69
N MET A 212 3.98 -1.88 14.66
CA MET A 212 2.66 -1.93 15.32
C MET A 212 1.59 -1.53 14.30
N LEU A 213 0.41 -2.18 14.34
CA LEU A 213 -0.76 -1.69 13.60
C LEU A 213 -1.06 -0.29 14.15
N GLY A 214 -0.68 0.75 13.41
CA GLY A 214 -1.09 2.10 13.74
C GLY A 214 -2.60 2.21 13.62
N ASP A 215 -3.22 3.01 14.48
CA ASP A 215 -4.62 3.39 14.31
C ASP A 215 -4.83 3.88 12.88
N VAL A 216 -5.94 3.45 12.28
CA VAL A 216 -6.36 3.92 10.95
C VAL A 216 -6.60 5.42 11.07
N ASN A 217 -5.57 6.23 10.77
CA ASN A 217 -5.66 7.67 10.82
C ASN A 217 -6.75 8.14 9.87
N GLU A 218 -7.75 8.84 10.41
CA GLU A 218 -8.91 9.34 9.68
C GLU A 218 -8.45 10.30 8.58
N LYS A 219 -8.71 9.95 7.32
CA LYS A 219 -8.51 10.86 6.18
C LYS A 219 -9.78 10.87 5.34
N LYS A 220 -10.63 11.89 5.49
CA LYS A 220 -11.89 12.07 4.72
C LYS A 220 -11.77 11.47 3.31
N GLY A 221 -12.45 10.34 3.09
CA GLY A 221 -12.43 9.63 1.82
C GLY A 221 -12.62 10.55 0.61
N VAL A 222 -11.70 10.44 -0.35
CA VAL A 222 -11.73 11.26 -1.57
C VAL A 222 -12.76 10.72 -2.56
N GLY A 223 -13.73 11.56 -2.95
CA GLY A 223 -14.58 11.43 -4.14
C GLY A 223 -15.65 10.33 -4.16
N ASN A 224 -16.63 10.47 -5.06
CA ASN A 224 -17.59 9.42 -5.39
C ASN A 224 -16.90 8.32 -6.21
N ALA A 225 -16.82 7.12 -5.65
CA ALA A 225 -16.27 5.95 -6.34
C ALA A 225 -17.27 5.40 -7.38
N PRO A 226 -16.79 4.87 -8.52
CA PRO A 226 -17.64 4.19 -9.50
C PRO A 226 -18.41 3.01 -8.88
N SER A 227 -19.59 2.71 -9.40
CA SER A 227 -20.43 1.61 -8.92
C SER A 227 -19.70 0.26 -8.96
N GLU A 228 -18.94 -0.01 -10.03
CA GLU A 228 -18.12 -1.23 -10.16
C GLU A 228 -17.13 -1.36 -8.99
N ALA A 229 -16.41 -0.28 -8.64
CA ALA A 229 -15.43 -0.30 -7.56
C ALA A 229 -16.09 -0.56 -6.19
N LYS A 230 -17.31 -0.03 -5.98
CA LYS A 230 -18.11 -0.33 -4.78
C LYS A 230 -18.53 -1.78 -4.75
N ASN A 231 -18.99 -2.34 -5.86
CA ASN A 231 -19.43 -3.73 -5.98
C ASN A 231 -18.28 -4.70 -5.68
N VAL A 232 -17.08 -4.46 -6.21
CA VAL A 232 -15.89 -5.25 -5.90
C VAL A 232 -15.61 -5.22 -4.40
N ARG A 233 -15.56 -4.03 -3.79
CA ARG A 233 -15.31 -3.93 -2.34
C ARG A 233 -16.38 -4.66 -1.52
N GLU A 234 -17.66 -4.49 -1.84
CA GLU A 234 -18.76 -5.17 -1.15
C GLU A 234 -18.71 -6.70 -1.35
N TYR A 235 -18.21 -7.20 -2.49
CA TYR A 235 -17.95 -8.64 -2.67
C TYR A 235 -16.90 -9.14 -1.68
N PHE A 236 -15.79 -8.41 -1.54
CA PHE A 236 -14.74 -8.77 -0.57
C PHE A 236 -15.25 -8.71 0.87
N VAL A 237 -16.12 -7.74 1.21
CA VAL A 237 -16.79 -7.71 2.53
C VAL A 237 -17.60 -8.98 2.75
N LYS A 238 -18.43 -9.37 1.79
CA LYS A 238 -19.23 -10.61 1.90
C LYS A 238 -18.34 -11.84 2.04
N TYR A 239 -17.29 -11.93 1.21
CA TYR A 239 -16.35 -13.04 1.24
C TYR A 239 -15.72 -13.21 2.63
N VAL A 240 -15.16 -12.15 3.21
CA VAL A 240 -14.45 -12.27 4.50
C VAL A 240 -15.37 -12.57 5.69
N ASN A 241 -16.67 -12.30 5.55
CA ASN A 241 -17.68 -12.54 6.58
C ASN A 241 -18.45 -13.86 6.39
N LYS A 242 -18.27 -14.59 5.28
CA LYS A 242 -18.82 -15.94 5.12
C LYS A 242 -18.23 -16.86 6.20
N PRO A 243 -19.02 -17.72 6.86
CA PRO A 243 -18.53 -18.63 7.91
C PRO A 243 -17.34 -19.49 7.47
N GLU A 244 -17.34 -19.96 6.22
CA GLU A 244 -16.30 -20.80 5.63
C GLU A 244 -14.94 -20.09 5.49
N PHE A 245 -14.94 -18.76 5.37
CA PHE A 245 -13.73 -17.93 5.19
C PHE A 245 -13.43 -17.06 6.40
N SER A 246 -14.18 -17.26 7.48
CA SER A 246 -14.03 -16.58 8.75
C SER A 246 -12.78 -17.08 9.47
N LEU A 247 -11.99 -16.14 9.99
CA LEU A 247 -10.76 -16.44 10.71
C LEU A 247 -10.95 -16.25 12.21
N SER A 248 -10.38 -17.14 13.02
CA SER A 248 -10.54 -17.13 14.48
C SER A 248 -10.18 -15.80 15.15
N TRP A 249 -9.27 -15.03 14.55
CA TRP A 249 -8.81 -13.75 15.07
C TRP A 249 -9.60 -12.54 14.57
N GLN A 250 -10.46 -12.68 13.55
CA GLN A 250 -11.06 -11.52 12.89
C GLN A 250 -12.13 -10.82 13.74
N ASN A 251 -12.75 -11.57 14.65
CA ASN A 251 -13.79 -11.06 15.55
C ASN A 251 -13.25 -10.24 16.73
N LYS A 252 -11.94 -10.29 17.00
CA LYS A 252 -11.29 -9.47 18.05
C LYS A 252 -11.48 -7.96 17.86
N VAL A 253 -11.85 -7.53 16.66
CA VAL A 253 -12.09 -6.12 16.33
C VAL A 253 -13.54 -5.70 16.59
N VAL A 254 -14.44 -6.66 16.77
CA VAL A 254 -15.87 -6.41 17.03
C VAL A 254 -16.30 -6.75 18.46
N GLU A 255 -15.50 -7.54 19.18
CA GLU A 255 -15.51 -7.67 20.65
C GLU A 255 -15.16 -6.34 21.34
#